data_AF-A0A2D4H3I5-F1
#
_entry.id   AF-A0A2D4H3I5-F1
#
_cell.length_a   1.000
_cell.length_b   1.000
_cell.length_c   1.000
_cell.angle_alpha   90.00
_cell.angle_beta   90.00
_cell.angle_gamma   90.00
#
_symmetry.space_group_name_H-M   'P 1'
#
loop_
_entity.id
_entity.type
_entity.pdbx_description
1 polymer ?
#
loop_
_entity_poly.entity_id
_entity_poly.type
_entity_poly.pdbx_seq_one_letter_code
_entity_poly.pdbx_strand_id
1 'polypeptide(L)'
;ATVEFSPPAAAMTPAGGGGGGSSLAGTGSGSNGAGMEVDAAAAPAVMASGVTGSVSVALHPLVILNISDHWIRMRSQEGRPVQVIGALIGCQEGRNIEVMNSFELLSHSVEENVVIDKEYYYTKEEQFKQVFKDLEFLGWYTTGGPPDQSDIHVHKQVCEIIESPLFLKLNPMTKHTDLPVSVFESVIDIINGEATMLFAELTYTLATEEA
;
A
#
# COMPACT_ATOMS: atom_id res chain seq x y z
N ALA A 1 -48.26 -20.10 -7.56
CA ALA A 1 -47.55 -20.75 -6.45
C ALA A 1 -47.25 -19.67 -5.43
N THR A 2 -48.06 -19.61 -4.39
CA THR A 2 -47.97 -18.62 -3.30
C THR A 2 -47.06 -19.21 -2.24
N VAL A 3 -45.93 -18.56 -1.94
CA VAL A 3 -44.99 -19.01 -0.91
C VAL A 3 -45.18 -18.11 0.31
N GLU A 4 -45.72 -18.71 1.38
CA GLU A 4 -45.88 -18.09 2.69
C GLU A 4 -44.52 -17.89 3.39
N PHE A 5 -44.33 -16.72 4.00
CA PHE A 5 -43.23 -16.42 4.91
C PHE A 5 -43.70 -16.67 6.36
N SER A 6 -42.95 -17.50 7.08
CA SER A 6 -43.14 -17.75 8.53
C SER A 6 -42.08 -16.99 9.34
N PRO A 7 -42.43 -16.30 10.44
CA PRO A 7 -41.47 -15.57 11.28
C PRO A 7 -40.85 -16.45 12.40
N PRO A 8 -39.74 -16.01 13.04
CA PRO A 8 -38.94 -16.85 13.94
C PRO A 8 -39.49 -16.88 15.38
N ALA A 9 -39.26 -18.01 16.05
CA ALA A 9 -39.61 -18.22 17.46
C ALA A 9 -38.51 -17.70 18.40
N ALA A 10 -38.92 -16.91 19.40
CA ALA A 10 -38.12 -16.50 20.55
C ALA A 10 -38.45 -17.39 21.76
N ALA A 11 -37.45 -17.79 22.54
CA ALA A 11 -37.58 -18.20 23.94
C ALA A 11 -36.17 -18.20 24.60
N MET A 12 -35.89 -17.30 25.55
CA MET A 12 -36.17 -17.34 27.00
C MET A 12 -35.10 -18.07 27.82
N THR A 13 -34.29 -17.26 28.51
CA THR A 13 -33.51 -17.59 29.71
C THR A 13 -34.42 -17.96 30.89
N PRO A 14 -33.91 -18.68 31.90
CA PRO A 14 -33.89 -18.06 33.22
C PRO A 14 -32.63 -18.34 34.08
N ALA A 15 -32.59 -17.60 35.18
CA ALA A 15 -31.52 -17.35 36.14
C ALA A 15 -31.35 -18.38 37.28
N GLY A 16 -30.25 -18.23 38.03
CA GLY A 16 -30.05 -18.69 39.41
C GLY A 16 -28.60 -19.20 39.62
N GLY A 17 -27.80 -18.80 40.61
CA GLY A 17 -27.97 -17.98 41.80
C GLY A 17 -27.07 -18.52 42.92
N GLY A 18 -26.18 -17.67 43.47
CA GLY A 18 -25.77 -17.71 44.89
C GLY A 18 -24.54 -18.56 45.32
N GLY A 19 -23.54 -17.87 45.86
CA GLY A 19 -23.15 -18.08 47.28
C GLY A 19 -21.80 -18.73 47.61
N GLY A 20 -20.80 -17.87 47.91
CA GLY A 20 -20.02 -17.85 49.16
C GLY A 20 -19.09 -19.00 49.57
N GLY A 21 -17.85 -18.67 49.95
CA GLY A 21 -17.02 -19.51 50.82
C GLY A 21 -15.51 -19.30 50.68
N SER A 22 -14.90 -18.65 51.67
CA SER A 22 -13.46 -18.44 51.83
C SER A 22 -12.69 -19.74 52.14
N SER A 23 -11.39 -19.79 51.82
CA SER A 23 -10.30 -19.94 52.82
C SER A 23 -8.93 -20.34 52.24
N LEU A 24 -7.89 -19.65 52.75
CA LEU A 24 -6.58 -20.16 53.21
C LEU A 24 -5.50 -20.67 52.22
N ALA A 25 -4.45 -19.85 52.11
CA ALA A 25 -3.01 -20.12 52.34
C ALA A 25 -2.32 -21.36 51.73
N GLY A 26 -1.23 -21.11 51.01
CA GLY A 26 -0.20 -22.09 50.68
C GLY A 26 1.03 -21.46 50.01
N THR A 27 2.06 -21.20 50.80
CA THR A 27 3.42 -20.85 50.39
C THR A 27 4.08 -21.97 49.58
N GLY A 28 4.80 -21.64 48.51
CA GLY A 28 5.63 -22.58 47.75
C GLY A 28 6.65 -21.88 46.85
N SER A 29 7.91 -21.94 47.25
CA SER A 29 9.10 -21.47 46.54
C SER A 29 9.37 -22.26 45.25
N GLY A 30 9.85 -21.60 44.19
CA GLY A 30 10.20 -22.25 42.92
C GLY A 30 11.01 -21.37 41.96
N SER A 31 12.33 -21.49 42.07
CA SER A 31 13.42 -21.25 41.12
C SER A 31 13.18 -20.55 39.76
N ASN A 32 13.96 -19.48 39.54
CA ASN A 32 14.66 -19.04 38.31
C ASN A 32 14.25 -19.72 36.99
N GLY A 33 13.39 -19.05 36.22
CA GLY A 33 13.30 -19.19 34.78
C GLY A 33 13.90 -17.96 34.12
N ALA A 34 15.07 -18.10 33.52
CA ALA A 34 15.61 -17.09 32.61
C ALA A 34 14.67 -17.00 31.41
N GLY A 35 13.81 -15.98 31.42
CA GLY A 35 13.04 -15.58 30.25
C GLY A 35 14.04 -15.02 29.23
N MET A 36 14.41 -15.86 28.27
CA MET A 36 15.05 -15.41 27.04
C MET A 36 13.98 -14.59 26.31
N GLU A 37 14.07 -13.27 26.41
CA GLU A 37 13.36 -12.37 25.50
C GLU A 37 13.78 -12.79 24.10
N VAL A 38 12.86 -13.42 23.37
CA VAL A 38 13.01 -13.55 21.93
C VAL A 38 12.95 -12.13 21.40
N ASP A 39 14.11 -11.61 20.97
CA ASP A 39 14.16 -10.42 20.12
C ASP A 39 13.13 -10.66 19.01
N ALA A 40 11.99 -9.97 19.11
CA ALA A 40 11.03 -9.93 18.04
C ALA A 40 11.80 -9.28 16.89
N ALA A 41 12.27 -10.11 15.95
CA ALA A 41 13.01 -9.67 14.78
C ALA A 41 12.22 -8.50 14.17
N ALA A 42 12.71 -7.29 14.39
CA ALA A 42 12.08 -6.10 13.86
C ALA A 42 12.01 -6.30 12.35
N ALA A 43 10.81 -6.22 11.78
CA ALA A 43 10.65 -6.34 10.34
C ALA A 43 11.66 -5.40 9.66
N PRO A 44 12.34 -5.84 8.59
CA PRO A 44 13.36 -5.03 7.95
C PRO A 44 12.76 -3.67 7.61
N ALA A 45 13.41 -2.61 8.09
CA ALA A 45 12.95 -1.26 7.83
C ALA A 45 13.03 -1.01 6.32
N VAL A 46 11.90 -0.69 5.69
CA VAL A 46 11.81 -0.38 4.26
C VAL A 46 11.90 1.13 3.98
N MET A 47 12.00 1.94 5.02
CA MET A 47 12.05 3.40 4.93
C MET A 47 13.45 3.92 5.23
N ALA A 48 13.92 4.86 4.41
CA ALA A 48 15.16 5.59 4.65
C ALA A 48 14.90 6.73 5.64
N SER A 49 15.47 6.63 6.85
CA SER A 49 15.35 7.68 7.86
C SER A 49 16.40 8.77 7.63
N GLY A 50 15.98 10.04 7.59
CA GLY A 50 16.89 11.18 7.51
C GLY A 50 17.40 11.54 6.12
N VAL A 51 16.89 10.89 5.06
CA VAL A 51 17.15 11.28 3.68
C VAL A 51 16.09 12.28 3.23
N THR A 52 16.52 13.41 2.68
CA THR A 52 15.63 14.40 2.07
C THR A 52 15.44 14.09 0.59
N GLY A 53 14.19 14.19 0.13
CA GLY A 53 13.83 13.99 -1.27
C GLY A 53 14.69 14.77 -2.27
N SER A 54 15.11 14.10 -3.35
CA SER A 54 15.99 14.69 -4.37
C SER A 54 15.25 15.46 -5.48
N VAL A 55 13.94 15.23 -5.60
CA VAL A 55 13.06 15.77 -6.65
C VAL A 55 11.85 16.50 -6.07
N SER A 56 11.29 17.42 -6.85
CA SER A 56 10.03 18.12 -6.54
C SER A 56 8.90 17.51 -7.36
N VAL A 57 7.79 17.15 -6.71
CA VAL A 57 6.66 16.46 -7.36
C VAL A 57 5.43 17.37 -7.42
N ALA A 58 4.92 17.62 -8.62
CA ALA A 58 3.59 18.19 -8.84
C ALA A 58 2.61 17.05 -9.18
N LEU A 59 1.60 16.84 -8.34
CA LEU A 59 0.62 15.77 -8.48
C LEU A 59 -0.71 16.32 -8.97
N HIS A 60 -1.16 15.87 -10.13
CA HIS A 60 -2.48 16.22 -10.66
C HIS A 60 -3.60 15.51 -9.90
N PRO A 61 -4.68 16.21 -9.52
CA PRO A 61 -5.83 15.59 -8.84
C PRO A 61 -6.46 14.42 -9.62
N LEU A 62 -6.38 14.44 -10.96
CA LEU A 62 -6.85 13.36 -11.83
C LEU A 62 -6.23 12.00 -11.46
N VAL A 63 -4.95 11.97 -11.10
CA VAL A 63 -4.25 10.75 -10.69
C VAL A 63 -4.89 10.15 -9.44
N ILE A 64 -5.20 10.99 -8.45
CA ILE A 64 -5.83 10.56 -7.19
C ILE A 64 -7.23 9.99 -7.46
N LEU A 65 -7.99 10.64 -8.35
CA LEU A 65 -9.31 10.19 -8.77
C LEU A 65 -9.24 8.83 -9.48
N ASN A 66 -8.30 8.66 -10.42
CA ASN A 66 -8.11 7.40 -11.14
C ASN A 66 -7.76 6.24 -10.20
N ILE A 67 -6.84 6.45 -9.25
CA ILE A 67 -6.43 5.42 -8.29
C ILE A 67 -7.61 5.05 -7.37
N SER A 68 -8.37 6.05 -6.93
CA SER A 68 -9.54 5.85 -6.09
C SER A 68 -10.64 5.08 -6.82
N ASP A 69 -10.93 5.44 -8.07
CA ASP A 69 -11.89 4.73 -8.93
C ASP A 69 -11.45 3.28 -9.16
N HIS A 70 -10.19 3.06 -9.54
CA HIS A 70 -9.61 1.72 -9.72
C HIS A 70 -9.82 0.85 -8.47
N TRP A 71 -9.49 1.37 -7.29
CA TRP A 71 -9.67 0.64 -6.04
C TRP A 71 -11.15 0.35 -5.72
N ILE A 72 -12.05 1.32 -5.91
CA ILE A 72 -13.48 1.14 -5.64
C ILE A 72 -14.08 0.07 -6.57
N ARG A 73 -13.75 0.10 -7.86
CA ARG A 73 -14.23 -0.88 -8.83
C ARG A 73 -13.75 -2.28 -8.48
N MET A 74 -12.46 -2.45 -8.20
CA MET A 74 -11.90 -3.75 -7.85
C MET A 74 -12.47 -4.29 -6.53
N ARG A 75 -12.62 -3.43 -5.52
CA ARG A 75 -13.29 -3.79 -4.26
C ARG A 75 -14.74 -4.25 -4.49
N SER A 76 -15.46 -3.60 -5.40
CA SER A 76 -16.84 -3.96 -5.74
C SER A 76 -16.94 -5.28 -6.49
N GLN A 77 -15.98 -5.59 -7.37
CA GLN A 77 -15.97 -6.83 -8.15
C GLN A 77 -15.60 -8.04 -7.27
N GLU A 78 -14.61 -7.87 -6.39
CA GLU A 78 -14.10 -8.94 -5.53
C GLU A 78 -14.91 -9.11 -4.23
N GLY A 79 -15.77 -8.15 -3.89
CA GLY A 79 -16.56 -8.15 -2.66
C GLY A 79 -15.75 -7.94 -1.37
N ARG A 80 -14.46 -7.60 -1.50
CA ARG A 80 -13.50 -7.36 -0.40
C ARG A 80 -12.47 -6.32 -0.82
N PRO A 81 -11.82 -5.62 0.12
CA PRO A 81 -10.68 -4.76 -0.19
C PRO A 81 -9.57 -5.57 -0.88
N VAL A 82 -9.09 -5.05 -2.01
CA VAL A 82 -7.96 -5.60 -2.74
C VAL A 82 -6.94 -4.50 -3.02
N GLN A 83 -5.66 -4.87 -2.99
CA GLN A 83 -4.59 -4.00 -3.45
C GLN A 83 -4.72 -3.84 -4.97
N VAL A 84 -4.56 -2.61 -5.45
CA VAL A 84 -4.55 -2.32 -6.89
C VAL A 84 -3.21 -1.71 -7.27
N ILE A 85 -2.72 -2.00 -8.47
CA ILE A 85 -1.42 -1.53 -8.96
C ILE A 85 -1.61 -0.84 -10.30
N GLY A 86 -0.86 0.24 -10.53
CA GLY A 86 -0.84 0.88 -11.83
C GLY A 86 0.37 1.75 -12.09
N ALA A 87 0.40 2.32 -13.29
CA ALA A 87 1.45 3.17 -13.80
C ALA A 87 1.12 4.65 -13.56
N LEU A 88 2.16 5.45 -13.31
CA LEU A 88 2.12 6.90 -13.28
C LEU A 88 2.79 7.44 -14.54
N ILE A 89 2.15 8.41 -15.18
CA ILE A 89 2.67 9.05 -16.39
C ILE A 89 2.58 10.57 -16.30
N GLY A 90 3.48 11.25 -16.99
CA GLY A 90 3.57 12.69 -16.95
C GLY A 90 4.85 13.19 -17.61
N CYS A 91 5.36 14.32 -17.12
CA CYS A 91 6.55 14.97 -17.66
C CYS A 91 7.63 15.11 -16.59
N GLN A 92 8.89 15.07 -17.01
CA GLN A 92 10.04 15.35 -16.15
C GLN A 92 10.92 16.44 -16.76
N GLU A 93 11.08 17.55 -16.04
CA GLU A 93 11.98 18.65 -16.39
C GLU A 93 13.08 18.79 -15.33
N GLY A 94 14.21 18.10 -15.57
CA GLY A 94 15.31 18.05 -14.62
C GLY A 94 14.90 17.37 -13.31
N ARG A 95 14.75 18.15 -12.24
CA ARG A 95 14.35 17.66 -10.89
C ARG A 95 12.87 17.92 -10.58
N ASN A 96 12.14 18.53 -11.50
CA ASN A 96 10.71 18.76 -11.37
C ASN A 96 9.98 17.64 -12.10
N ILE A 97 9.18 16.87 -11.38
CA ILE A 97 8.37 15.80 -11.93
C ILE A 97 6.91 16.20 -11.81
N GLU A 98 6.19 16.20 -12.93
CA GLU A 98 4.77 16.47 -12.98
C GLU A 98 4.02 15.19 -13.32
N VAL A 99 3.31 14.64 -12.33
CA VAL A 99 2.51 13.42 -12.48
C VAL A 99 1.11 13.82 -12.92
N MET A 100 0.81 13.61 -14.20
CA MET A 100 -0.39 14.15 -14.86
C MET A 100 -1.52 13.13 -14.95
N ASN A 101 -1.19 11.87 -15.17
CA ASN A 101 -2.19 10.83 -15.39
C ASN A 101 -1.68 9.46 -14.90
N SER A 102 -2.53 8.45 -14.95
CA SER A 102 -2.23 7.10 -14.47
C SER A 102 -3.09 6.07 -15.19
N PHE A 103 -2.59 4.85 -15.34
CA PHE A 103 -3.37 3.73 -15.87
C PHE A 103 -3.13 2.44 -15.09
N GLU A 104 -4.03 1.49 -15.23
CA GLU A 104 -4.04 0.24 -14.47
C GLU A 104 -3.03 -0.74 -15.04
N LEU A 105 -2.32 -1.45 -14.18
CA LEU A 105 -1.41 -2.52 -14.57
C LEU A 105 -2.01 -3.87 -14.20
N LEU A 106 -1.69 -4.87 -15.01
CA LEU A 106 -1.99 -6.25 -14.68
C LEU A 106 -0.85 -6.82 -13.82
N SER A 107 -1.22 -7.55 -12.76
CA SER A 107 -0.27 -8.24 -11.89
C SER A 107 -0.80 -9.62 -11.51
N HIS A 108 0.12 -10.56 -11.30
CA HIS A 108 -0.16 -11.93 -10.89
C HIS A 108 0.43 -12.19 -9.51
N SER A 109 -0.21 -13.06 -8.72
CA SER A 109 0.37 -13.56 -7.47
C SER A 109 1.10 -14.87 -7.75
N VAL A 110 2.43 -14.86 -7.62
CA VAL A 110 3.30 -16.03 -7.82
C VAL A 110 4.10 -16.24 -6.53
N GLU A 111 3.93 -17.39 -5.88
CA GLU A 111 4.61 -17.70 -4.61
C GLU A 111 4.47 -16.59 -3.55
N GLU A 112 3.24 -16.08 -3.38
CA GLU A 112 2.89 -14.98 -2.46
C GLU A 112 3.49 -13.60 -2.82
N ASN A 113 4.28 -13.52 -3.89
CA ASN A 113 4.82 -12.27 -4.41
C ASN A 113 3.95 -11.71 -5.54
N VAL A 114 3.88 -10.39 -5.63
CA VAL A 114 3.19 -9.69 -6.70
C VAL A 114 4.14 -9.49 -7.87
N VAL A 115 3.79 -10.02 -9.04
CA VAL A 115 4.57 -9.94 -10.27
C VAL A 115 3.84 -9.08 -11.30
N ILE A 116 4.47 -8.01 -11.76
CA ILE A 116 3.91 -7.13 -12.80
C ILE A 116 3.97 -7.86 -14.16
N ASP A 117 2.86 -7.84 -14.88
CA ASP A 117 2.81 -8.30 -16.26
C ASP A 117 3.45 -7.26 -17.20
N LYS A 118 4.72 -7.48 -17.52
CA LYS A 118 5.50 -6.54 -18.34
C LYS A 118 5.03 -6.50 -19.80
N GLU A 119 4.52 -7.61 -20.34
CA GLU A 119 3.98 -7.64 -21.70
C GLU A 119 2.71 -6.79 -21.79
N TYR A 120 1.85 -6.88 -20.78
CA TYR A 120 0.69 -5.99 -20.64
C TYR A 120 1.12 -4.53 -20.52
N TYR A 121 2.13 -4.21 -19.71
CA TYR A 121 2.69 -2.86 -19.60
C TYR A 121 3.13 -2.31 -20.96
N TYR A 122 3.99 -3.01 -21.72
CA TYR A 122 4.49 -2.51 -23.00
C TYR A 122 3.37 -2.31 -24.02
N THR A 123 2.38 -3.20 -24.04
CA THR A 123 1.19 -3.07 -24.89
C THR A 123 0.39 -1.81 -24.53
N LYS A 124 0.20 -1.55 -23.23
CA LYS A 124 -0.52 -0.37 -22.74
C LYS A 124 0.25 0.92 -22.99
N GLU A 125 1.57 0.90 -22.82
CA GLU A 125 2.44 2.03 -23.10
C GLU A 125 2.33 2.45 -24.57
N GLU A 126 2.38 1.49 -25.51
CA GLU A 126 2.23 1.78 -26.94
C GLU A 126 0.89 2.45 -27.24
N GLN A 127 -0.20 1.95 -26.67
CA GLN A 127 -1.54 2.53 -26.83
C GLN A 127 -1.62 3.95 -26.26
N PHE A 128 -1.06 4.18 -25.07
CA PHE A 128 -1.09 5.50 -24.44
C PHE A 128 -0.24 6.51 -25.21
N LYS A 129 0.96 6.12 -25.68
CA LYS A 129 1.83 6.99 -26.48
C LYS A 129 1.22 7.40 -27.82
N GLN A 130 0.23 6.68 -28.35
CA GLN A 130 -0.52 7.13 -29.53
C GLN A 130 -1.36 8.40 -29.26
N VAL A 131 -1.86 8.55 -28.04
CA VAL A 131 -2.72 9.67 -27.61
C VAL A 131 -1.91 10.76 -26.90
N PHE A 132 -0.98 10.35 -26.03
CA PHE A 132 -0.18 11.20 -25.16
C PHE A 132 1.30 11.05 -25.51
N LYS A 133 1.71 11.68 -26.62
CA LYS A 133 3.07 11.53 -27.18
C LYS A 133 4.17 12.15 -26.32
N ASP A 134 3.81 13.18 -25.56
CA ASP A 134 4.75 13.95 -24.75
C ASP A 134 4.84 13.45 -23.31
N LEU A 135 4.03 12.44 -22.94
CA LEU A 135 4.05 11.86 -21.61
C LEU A 135 4.93 10.62 -21.55
N GLU A 136 5.69 10.54 -20.48
CA GLU A 136 6.61 9.45 -20.18
C GLU A 136 6.15 8.65 -18.97
N PHE A 137 6.66 7.43 -18.83
CA PHE A 137 6.46 6.61 -17.65
C PHE A 137 7.33 7.13 -16.51
N LEU A 138 6.70 7.54 -15.41
CA LEU A 138 7.38 8.18 -14.27
C LEU A 138 7.53 7.24 -13.07
N GLY A 139 6.72 6.19 -13.00
CA GLY A 139 6.70 5.32 -11.84
C GLY A 139 5.39 4.56 -11.70
N TRP A 140 5.08 4.15 -10.48
CA TRP A 140 3.95 3.26 -10.22
C TRP A 140 3.21 3.67 -8.96
N TYR A 141 1.96 3.22 -8.85
CA TYR A 141 1.15 3.41 -7.65
C TYR A 141 0.62 2.09 -7.12
N THR A 142 0.30 2.09 -5.82
CA THR A 142 -0.49 1.04 -5.18
C THR A 142 -1.42 1.61 -4.10
N THR A 143 -2.28 0.76 -3.55
CA THR A 143 -3.11 1.11 -2.39
C THR A 143 -2.73 0.31 -1.14
N GLY A 144 -2.82 0.94 0.03
CA GLY A 144 -2.53 0.26 1.30
C GLY A 144 -2.15 1.20 2.45
N GLY A 145 -1.57 0.62 3.50
CA GLY A 145 -0.97 1.37 4.61
C GLY A 145 0.41 1.95 4.25
N PRO A 146 1.32 2.14 5.23
CA PRO A 146 2.71 2.52 4.97
C PRO A 146 3.42 1.55 4.01
N PRO A 147 4.54 1.95 3.38
CA PRO A 147 5.34 1.05 2.56
C PRO A 147 5.76 -0.22 3.30
N ASP A 148 5.79 -1.35 2.59
CA ASP A 148 6.15 -2.66 3.11
C ASP A 148 7.11 -3.42 2.17
N GLN A 149 7.47 -4.65 2.55
CA GLN A 149 8.43 -5.46 1.80
C GLN A 149 7.91 -5.92 0.43
N SER A 150 6.58 -6.06 0.28
CA SER A 150 5.95 -6.39 -1.00
C SER A 150 6.13 -5.23 -1.98
N ASP A 151 6.00 -3.98 -1.48
CA ASP A 151 6.23 -2.80 -2.31
C ASP A 151 7.68 -2.73 -2.83
N ILE A 152 8.68 -3.07 -1.99
CA ILE A 152 10.07 -3.14 -2.44
C ILE A 152 10.26 -4.20 -3.53
N HIS A 153 9.57 -5.35 -3.42
CA HIS A 153 9.63 -6.40 -4.42
C HIS A 153 9.05 -5.94 -5.76
N VAL A 154 7.89 -5.27 -5.74
CA VAL A 154 7.28 -4.70 -6.94
C VAL A 154 8.14 -3.57 -7.52
N HIS A 155 8.66 -2.70 -6.66
CA HIS A 155 9.49 -1.57 -7.09
C HIS A 155 10.75 -2.01 -7.82
N LYS A 156 11.41 -3.09 -7.36
CA LYS A 156 12.55 -3.68 -8.09
C LYS A 156 12.19 -4.09 -9.51
N GLN A 157 10.99 -4.64 -9.74
CA GLN A 157 10.53 -4.99 -11.09
C GLN A 157 10.31 -3.75 -11.95
N VAL A 158 9.84 -2.64 -11.36
CA VAL A 158 9.67 -1.34 -12.06
C VAL A 158 11.03 -0.70 -12.36
N CYS A 159 12.04 -0.87 -11.50
CA CYS A 159 13.41 -0.43 -11.77
C CYS A 159 14.05 -1.13 -12.98
N GLU A 160 13.52 -2.28 -13.41
CA GLU A 160 13.95 -2.94 -14.65
C GLU A 160 13.34 -2.29 -15.92
N ILE A 161 12.37 -1.37 -15.74
CA ILE A 161 11.72 -0.61 -16.81
C ILE A 161 12.31 0.80 -16.91
N ILE A 162 12.47 1.50 -15.78
CA ILE A 162 13.08 2.85 -15.71
C ILE A 162 14.04 2.96 -14.51
N GLU A 163 15.07 3.80 -14.63
CA GLU A 163 16.16 3.86 -13.64
C GLU A 163 15.75 4.44 -12.28
N SER A 164 14.85 5.43 -12.25
CA SER A 164 14.43 6.12 -11.02
C SER A 164 12.90 6.29 -10.98
N PRO A 165 12.14 5.20 -10.76
CA PRO A 165 10.69 5.27 -10.69
C PRO A 165 10.22 5.97 -9.41
N LEU A 166 9.22 6.83 -9.55
CA LEU A 166 8.41 7.26 -8.41
C LEU A 166 7.54 6.12 -7.90
N PHE A 167 7.31 6.10 -6.59
CA PHE A 167 6.34 5.23 -5.95
C PHE A 167 5.28 6.06 -5.24
N LEU A 168 4.00 5.89 -5.61
CA LEU A 168 2.88 6.56 -4.95
C LEU A 168 2.03 5.53 -4.19
N LYS A 169 1.74 5.78 -2.91
CA LYS A 169 0.85 4.93 -2.12
C LYS A 169 -0.35 5.73 -1.65
N LEU A 170 -1.55 5.26 -2.01
CA LEU A 170 -2.82 5.84 -1.57
C LEU A 170 -3.43 4.96 -0.47
N ASN A 171 -3.83 5.54 0.65
CA ASN A 171 -4.55 4.82 1.71
C ASN A 171 -6.06 5.08 1.63
N PRO A 172 -6.85 4.18 1.00
CA PRO A 172 -8.28 4.41 0.79
C PRO A 172 -9.11 4.23 2.07
N MET A 173 -8.49 3.76 3.16
CA MET A 173 -9.13 3.46 4.43
C MET A 173 -8.72 4.45 5.53
N THR A 174 -8.06 5.56 5.19
CA THR A 174 -7.69 6.58 6.17
C THR A 174 -8.92 7.11 6.92
N LYS A 175 -8.72 7.46 8.19
CA LYS A 175 -9.71 8.19 9.00
C LYS A 175 -9.25 9.62 9.31
N HIS A 176 -8.05 9.98 8.85
CA HIS A 176 -7.49 11.31 9.04
C HIS A 176 -8.10 12.30 8.05
N THR A 177 -8.04 13.59 8.38
CA THR A 177 -8.55 14.67 7.54
C THR A 177 -7.62 15.02 6.37
N ASP A 178 -6.37 14.58 6.44
CA ASP A 178 -5.35 14.89 5.44
C ASP A 178 -5.50 13.97 4.22
N LEU A 179 -5.06 14.47 3.06
CA LEU A 179 -5.06 13.73 1.81
C LEU A 179 -4.20 12.46 1.95
N PRO A 180 -4.76 11.24 1.84
CA PRO A 180 -4.06 10.00 2.15
C PRO A 180 -3.18 9.51 1.00
N VAL A 181 -2.31 10.39 0.51
CA VAL A 181 -1.39 10.11 -0.58
C VAL A 181 0.02 10.44 -0.11
N SER A 182 0.91 9.46 -0.20
CA SER A 182 2.35 9.63 -0.02
C SER A 182 3.07 9.26 -1.31
N VAL A 183 4.16 9.98 -1.59
CA VAL A 183 5.02 9.76 -2.76
C VAL A 183 6.43 9.48 -2.26
N PHE A 184 7.14 8.57 -2.91
CA PHE A 184 8.45 8.11 -2.51
C PHE A 184 9.38 8.01 -3.72
N GLU A 185 10.68 8.23 -3.47
CA GLU A 185 11.77 7.74 -4.31
C GLU A 185 12.46 6.57 -3.62
N SER A 186 13.21 5.75 -4.36
CA SER A 186 14.06 4.73 -3.77
C SER A 186 15.51 5.21 -3.61
N VAL A 187 16.11 4.78 -2.51
CA VAL A 187 17.53 4.97 -2.21
C VAL A 187 18.16 3.64 -1.83
N ILE A 188 19.45 3.49 -2.13
CA ILE A 188 20.21 2.31 -1.75
C ILE A 188 21.12 2.70 -0.58
N ASP A 189 20.96 2.03 0.55
CA ASP A 189 21.79 2.22 1.74
C ASP A 189 22.45 0.89 2.14
N ILE A 190 23.54 0.94 2.91
CA ILE A 190 24.25 -0.23 3.40
C ILE A 190 23.79 -0.53 4.82
N ILE A 191 22.93 -1.54 4.97
CA ILE A 191 22.45 -2.01 6.27
C ILE A 191 23.15 -3.34 6.57
N ASN A 192 23.85 -3.43 7.70
CA ASN A 192 24.59 -4.63 8.11
C ASN A 192 25.59 -5.17 7.06
N GLY A 193 26.16 -4.28 6.23
CA GLY A 193 27.09 -4.66 5.17
C GLY A 193 26.43 -5.10 3.86
N GLU A 194 25.09 -5.09 3.78
CA GLU A 194 24.33 -5.45 2.59
C GLU A 194 23.65 -4.22 1.96
N ALA A 195 23.76 -4.09 0.65
CA ALA A 195 23.08 -3.05 -0.11
C ALA A 195 21.56 -3.31 -0.09
N THR A 196 20.83 -2.43 0.58
CA THR A 196 19.38 -2.52 0.82
C THR A 196 18.68 -1.34 0.18
N MET A 197 17.62 -1.64 -0.58
CA MET A 197 16.74 -0.63 -1.17
C MET A 197 15.71 -0.19 -0.12
N LEU A 198 15.57 1.12 0.03
CA LEU A 198 14.67 1.78 0.96
C LEU A 198 13.87 2.88 0.24
N PHE A 199 12.72 3.26 0.79
CA PHE A 199 11.93 4.39 0.32
C PHE A 199 12.21 5.66 1.13
N ALA A 200 12.47 6.77 0.44
CA ALA A 200 12.51 8.11 1.01
C ALA A 200 11.24 8.87 0.60
N GLU A 201 10.51 9.41 1.58
CA GLU A 201 9.27 10.16 1.31
C GLU A 201 9.56 11.52 0.69
N LEU A 202 8.81 11.85 -0.35
CA LEU A 202 8.89 13.08 -1.11
C LEU A 202 7.73 14.01 -0.73
N THR A 203 8.03 15.30 -0.61
CA THR A 203 6.98 16.32 -0.57
C THR A 203 6.44 16.55 -1.98
N TYR A 204 5.12 16.66 -2.10
CA TYR A 204 4.47 17.02 -3.36
C TYR A 204 3.56 18.24 -3.18
N THR A 205 3.30 18.92 -4.29
CA THR A 205 2.28 19.96 -4.40
C THR A 205 1.15 19.47 -5.31
N LEU A 206 -0.08 19.91 -5.07
CA LEU A 206 -1.15 19.66 -6.03
C LEU A 206 -0.98 20.59 -7.22
N ALA A 207 -0.97 20.02 -8.43
CA ALA A 207 -0.91 20.81 -9.64
C ALA A 207 -2.18 21.66 -9.79
N THR A 208 -2.01 22.90 -10.23
CA THR A 208 -3.10 23.81 -10.56
C THR A 208 -3.20 23.91 -12.08
N GLU A 209 -4.18 23.26 -12.69
CA GLU A 209 -4.49 23.50 -14.09
C GLU A 209 -5.32 24.79 -14.21
N GLU A 210 -4.89 25.74 -15.05
CA GLU A 210 -5.78 26.79 -15.54
C GLU A 210 -6.64 26.18 -16.66
N ALA A 211 -7.96 26.16 -16.46
CA ALA A 211 -8.96 25.67 -17.42
C ALA A 211 -9.29 26.70 -18.50
#